data_AF-A0A2D8TQW7-F1
#
_entry.id   AF-A0A2D8TQW7-F1
#
_cell.length_a   1.000
_cell.length_b   1.000
_cell.length_c   1.000
_cell.angle_alpha   90.00
_cell.angle_beta   90.00
_cell.angle_gamma   90.00
#
_symmetry.space_group_name_H-M   'P 1'
#
loop_
_entity.id
_entity.type
_entity.pdbx_description
1 polymer ?
#
loop_
_entity_poly.entity_id
_entity_poly.type
_entity_poly.pdbx_seq_one_letter_code
_entity_poly.pdbx_strand_id
1 'polypeptide(L)'
;MAGDGDRLRRWLEDAAAKAGFAGVHVTDATLPPETGARLNDFVADGRQGDMAWLAETASRRASPAAMWPEARSAIVLTMNYGPDHDPM
;
A
#
# COMPACT_ATOMS: atom_id res chain seq x y z
N MET A 1 21.89 4.83 -23.27
CA MET A 1 20.51 5.29 -23.48
C MET A 1 19.70 4.79 -22.29
N ALA A 2 19.20 5.66 -21.41
CA ALA A 2 18.36 5.23 -20.29
C ALA A 2 17.04 4.65 -20.83
N GLY A 3 16.60 3.51 -20.31
CA GLY A 3 15.38 2.85 -20.78
C GLY A 3 14.13 3.64 -20.41
N ASP A 4 13.00 3.34 -21.06
CA ASP A 4 11.71 3.97 -20.73
C ASP A 4 11.33 3.78 -19.26
N GLY A 5 11.69 2.63 -18.66
CA GLY A 5 11.51 2.36 -17.24
C GLY A 5 12.30 3.30 -16.32
N ASP A 6 13.55 3.62 -16.68
CA ASP A 6 14.38 4.56 -15.90
C ASP A 6 13.81 5.98 -15.96
N ARG A 7 13.28 6.38 -17.13
CA ARG A 7 12.61 7.69 -17.28
C ARG A 7 11.35 7.76 -16.42
N LEU A 8 10.53 6.71 -16.41
CA LEU A 8 9.32 6.66 -15.58
C LEU A 8 9.66 6.67 -14.08
N ARG A 9 10.69 5.92 -13.66
CA ARG A 9 11.16 5.90 -12.28
C ARG A 9 11.59 7.29 -11.81
N ARG A 10 12.43 7.99 -12.58
CA ARG A 10 12.84 9.36 -12.26
C ARG A 10 11.66 10.32 -12.15
N TRP A 11 10.72 10.21 -13.08
CA TRP A 11 9.51 11.04 -13.04
C TRP A 11 8.67 10.78 -11.78
N LEU A 12 8.52 9.51 -11.35
CA LEU A 12 7.82 9.15 -10.13
C LEU A 12 8.51 9.71 -8.88
N GLU A 13 9.84 9.64 -8.82
CA GLU A 13 10.64 10.20 -7.72
C GLU A 13 10.45 11.72 -7.62
N ASP A 14 10.56 12.44 -8.75
CA ASP A 14 10.34 13.88 -8.80
C ASP A 14 8.90 14.27 -8.41
N ALA A 15 7.91 13.51 -8.88
CA ALA A 15 6.50 13.76 -8.56
C ALA A 15 6.19 13.50 -7.07
N ALA A 16 6.73 12.43 -6.51
CA ALA A 16 6.57 12.09 -5.09
C ALA A 16 7.19 13.17 -4.18
N ALA A 17 8.41 13.62 -4.50
CA ALA A 17 9.08 14.68 -3.76
C ALA A 17 8.29 16.00 -3.81
N LYS A 18 7.79 16.38 -5.00
CA LYS A 18 6.96 17.60 -5.16
C LYS A 18 5.63 17.51 -4.40
N ALA A 19 5.08 16.32 -4.24
CA ALA A 19 3.87 16.09 -3.45
C ALA A 19 4.13 16.00 -1.93
N GLY A 20 5.40 16.06 -1.49
CA GLY A 20 5.78 16.05 -0.07
C GLY A 20 5.97 14.66 0.53
N PHE A 21 6.09 13.61 -0.28
CA PHE A 21 6.40 12.27 0.23
C PHE A 21 7.90 12.13 0.54
N ALA A 22 8.20 11.41 1.61
CA ALA A 22 9.57 11.12 2.05
C ALA A 22 10.25 10.04 1.18
N GLY A 23 9.47 9.22 0.47
CA GLY A 23 9.98 8.18 -0.41
C GLY A 23 8.91 7.55 -1.28
N VAL A 24 9.35 6.94 -2.39
CA VAL A 24 8.50 6.22 -3.34
C VAL A 24 9.15 4.90 -3.74
N HIS A 25 8.35 3.83 -3.74
CA HIS A 25 8.76 2.49 -4.15
C HIS A 25 7.72 1.88 -5.09
N VAL A 26 8.15 0.90 -5.88
CA VAL A 26 7.28 0.14 -6.79
C VAL A 26 7.49 -1.34 -6.51
N THR A 27 6.39 -2.07 -6.31
CA THR A 27 6.37 -3.52 -6.07
C THR A 27 5.28 -4.18 -6.90
N ASP A 28 5.33 -5.49 -7.05
CA ASP A 28 4.25 -6.26 -7.68
C ASP A 28 2.94 -6.09 -6.91
N ALA A 29 1.81 -6.01 -7.63
CA ALA A 29 0.47 -5.96 -7.04
C ALA A 29 -0.02 -7.36 -6.68
N THR A 30 0.82 -8.14 -6.01
CA THR A 30 0.50 -9.50 -5.54
C THR A 30 0.71 -9.57 -4.04
N LEU A 31 -0.10 -10.41 -3.38
CA LEU A 31 0.05 -10.71 -1.96
C LEU A 31 0.10 -12.23 -1.77
N PRO A 32 0.81 -12.72 -0.74
CA PRO A 32 0.74 -14.13 -0.36
C PRO A 32 -0.72 -14.55 -0.07
N PRO A 33 -1.16 -15.76 -0.50
CA PRO A 33 -2.54 -16.22 -0.32
C PRO A 33 -3.04 -16.18 1.13
N GLU A 34 -2.14 -16.40 2.10
CA GLU A 34 -2.45 -16.38 3.51
C GLU A 34 -2.84 -14.99 4.05
N THR A 35 -2.55 -13.91 3.32
CA THR A 35 -2.86 -12.54 3.75
C THR A 35 -4.38 -12.34 3.86
N GLY A 36 -5.13 -12.78 2.86
CA GLY A 36 -6.59 -12.73 2.88
C GLY A 36 -7.20 -13.64 3.94
N ALA A 37 -6.63 -14.85 4.13
CA ALA A 37 -7.09 -15.76 5.17
C ALA A 37 -6.90 -15.16 6.58
N ARG A 38 -5.72 -14.59 6.86
CA ARG A 38 -5.43 -13.92 8.13
C ARG A 38 -6.34 -12.72 8.39
N LEU A 39 -6.72 -11.97 7.34
CA LEU A 39 -7.69 -10.88 7.47
C LEU A 39 -9.07 -11.42 7.88
N ASN A 40 -9.51 -12.52 7.26
CA ASN A 40 -10.79 -13.14 7.61
C ASN A 40 -10.78 -13.66 9.06
N ASP A 41 -9.71 -14.33 9.48
CA ASP A 41 -9.55 -14.83 10.86
C ASP A 41 -9.56 -13.66 11.86
N PHE A 42 -8.84 -12.58 11.55
CA PHE A 42 -8.79 -11.37 12.38
C PHE A 42 -10.18 -10.76 12.60
N VAL A 43 -11.00 -10.71 11.55
CA VAL A 43 -12.38 -10.19 11.60
C VAL A 43 -13.32 -11.15 12.34
N ALA A 44 -13.19 -12.46 12.10
CA ALA A 44 -13.98 -13.49 12.77
C ALA A 44 -13.75 -13.50 14.28
N ASP A 45 -12.51 -13.23 14.71
CA ASP A 45 -12.11 -13.13 16.11
C ASP A 45 -12.51 -11.79 16.78
N GLY A 46 -13.18 -10.89 16.05
CA GLY A 46 -13.64 -9.61 16.60
C GLY A 46 -12.51 -8.61 16.89
N ARG A 47 -11.33 -8.79 16.27
CA ARG A 47 -10.14 -7.96 16.56
C ARG A 47 -10.15 -6.59 15.88
N GLN A 48 -11.18 -6.29 15.08
CA GLN A 48 -11.36 -5.03 14.37
C GLN A 48 -11.82 -3.85 15.26
N GLY A 49 -12.20 -4.09 16.52
CA GLY A 49 -12.75 -3.06 17.39
C GLY A 49 -13.97 -2.37 16.76
N ASP A 50 -14.01 -1.04 16.78
CA ASP A 50 -15.12 -0.26 16.20
C ASP A 50 -15.09 -0.18 14.66
N MET A 51 -14.10 -0.78 13.99
CA MET A 51 -13.96 -0.75 12.53
C MET A 51 -14.89 -1.77 11.85
N ALA A 52 -16.21 -1.63 12.02
CA ALA A 52 -17.20 -2.49 11.36
C ALA A 52 -17.02 -2.56 9.84
N TRP A 53 -16.60 -1.44 9.23
CA TRP A 53 -16.26 -1.35 7.81
C TRP A 53 -15.17 -2.34 7.38
N LEU A 54 -14.30 -2.81 8.28
CA LEU A 54 -13.25 -3.78 7.94
C LEU A 54 -13.86 -5.12 7.52
N ALA A 55 -14.92 -5.56 8.21
CA ALA A 55 -15.67 -6.76 7.88
C ALA A 55 -16.44 -6.59 6.56
N GLU A 56 -17.15 -5.48 6.40
CA GLU A 56 -17.92 -5.15 5.19
C GLU A 56 -17.07 -5.09 3.93
N THR A 57 -15.77 -4.79 4.10
CA THR A 57 -14.83 -4.57 3.00
C THR A 57 -13.74 -5.63 2.89
N ALA A 58 -13.82 -6.71 3.68
CA ALA A 58 -12.79 -7.74 3.73
C ALA A 58 -12.52 -8.39 2.37
N SER A 59 -13.57 -8.67 1.60
CA SER A 59 -13.47 -9.30 0.27
C SER A 59 -12.57 -8.52 -0.69
N ARG A 60 -12.77 -7.19 -0.83
CA ARG A 60 -11.93 -6.33 -1.68
C ARG A 60 -10.53 -6.08 -1.12
N ARG A 61 -10.34 -6.25 0.20
CA ARG A 61 -9.05 -6.03 0.88
C ARG A 61 -8.17 -7.28 0.90
N ALA A 62 -8.74 -8.45 0.62
CA ALA A 62 -8.03 -9.73 0.70
C ALA A 62 -6.84 -9.83 -0.27
N SER A 63 -6.90 -9.14 -1.42
CA SER A 63 -5.79 -9.06 -2.36
C SER A 63 -5.93 -7.85 -3.31
N PRO A 64 -4.86 -7.38 -3.96
CA PRO A 64 -4.95 -6.35 -4.99
C PRO A 64 -5.86 -6.76 -6.15
N ALA A 65 -5.80 -8.03 -6.58
CA ALA A 65 -6.64 -8.56 -7.65
C ALA A 65 -8.14 -8.57 -7.31
N ALA A 66 -8.50 -8.67 -6.02
CA ALA A 66 -9.89 -8.56 -5.57
C ALA A 66 -10.41 -7.11 -5.65
N MET A 67 -9.51 -6.12 -5.66
CA MET A 67 -9.85 -4.70 -5.83
C MET A 67 -9.83 -4.30 -7.31
N TRP A 68 -8.81 -4.75 -8.04
CA TRP A 68 -8.60 -4.46 -9.45
C TRP A 68 -7.88 -5.65 -10.13
N PRO A 69 -8.57 -6.47 -10.93
CA PRO A 69 -8.01 -7.70 -11.52
C PRO A 69 -6.78 -7.49 -12.40
N GLU A 70 -6.73 -6.39 -13.15
CA GLU A 70 -5.62 -6.04 -14.05
C GLU A 70 -4.46 -5.32 -13.35
N ALA A 71 -4.48 -5.12 -12.02
CA ALA A 71 -3.41 -4.45 -11.31
C ALA A 71 -2.11 -5.27 -11.39
N ARG A 72 -1.03 -4.65 -11.87
CA ARG A 72 0.28 -5.31 -12.04
C ARG A 72 1.30 -4.90 -10.98
N SER A 73 1.25 -3.64 -10.56
CA SER A 73 2.22 -3.05 -9.64
C SER A 73 1.55 -2.05 -8.72
N ALA A 74 2.07 -1.91 -7.51
CA ALA A 74 1.68 -0.91 -6.54
C ALA A 74 2.79 0.14 -6.40
N ILE A 75 2.42 1.42 -6.42
CA ILE A 75 3.30 2.53 -6.04
C ILE A 75 3.08 2.77 -4.54
N VAL A 76 4.12 2.60 -3.76
CA VAL A 76 4.10 2.77 -2.30
C VAL A 76 4.78 4.08 -1.95
N LEU A 77 4.04 4.98 -1.32
CA LEU A 77 4.51 6.29 -0.90
C LEU A 77 4.66 6.30 0.62
N THR A 78 5.72 6.92 1.11
CA THR A 78 6.01 7.02 2.55
C THR A 78 6.00 8.46 3.00
N MET A 79 5.55 8.68 4.24
CA MET A 79 5.60 9.97 4.91
C MET A 79 6.16 9.77 6.32
N ASN A 80 7.06 10.66 6.72
CA ASN A 80 7.44 10.76 8.12
C ASN A 80 6.40 11.64 8.82
N TYR A 81 5.70 11.08 9.80
CA TYR A 81 4.74 11.81 10.65
C TYR A 81 5.28 12.05 12.06
N GLY A 82 6.58 11.80 12.29
CA GLY A 82 7.26 12.16 13.52
C GLY A 82 7.36 13.67 13.71
N PRO A 83 7.53 14.14 14.94
CA PRO A 83 7.72 15.55 15.22
C PRO A 83 9.02 16.10 14.60
N ASP A 84 9.05 17.40 14.32
CA ASP A 84 10.26 18.11 13.85
C ASP A 84 11.33 18.30 14.96
N HIS A 85 11.07 17.79 16.16
CA HIS A 85 11.98 17.83 17.31
C HIS A 85 12.28 16.42 17.80
N ASP A 86 13.34 16.27 18.59
CA ASP A 86 13.64 15.02 19.28
C ASP A 86 12.51 14.67 20.27
N PRO A 87 11.82 13.53 20.10
CA PRO A 87 10.75 13.14 21.01
C PRO A 87 11.25 12.56 22.36
N MET A 88 12.57 12.47 22.58
CA MET A 88 13.20 11.88 23.78
C MET A 88 13.73 12.91 24.78
#